data_AF-A0A537HPZ4-F1
#
_entry.id   AF-A0A537HPZ4-F1
#
_cell.length_a   1.000
_cell.length_b   1.000
_cell.length_c   1.000
_cell.angle_alpha   90.00
_cell.angle_beta   90.00
_cell.angle_gamma   90.00
#
_symmetry.space_group_name_H-M   'P 1'
#
loop_
_entity.id
_entity.type
_entity.pdbx_description
1 polymer ?
#
loop_
_entity_poly.entity_id
_entity_poly.type
_entity_poly.pdbx_seq_one_letter_code
_entity_poly.pdbx_strand_id
1 'polypeptide(L)'
;MVDRRGLAATMLAGLLFGTSVPVIKLGLSLVPPNTFVTLRFLFASALIVFLLQGRGWVQRDLFRSRKIWIIGFINAFGYVLQFQGQLITSSSNAALIISTAALMIPVLSLAYVHEKMGMRKITGVLLGFIGITLL
;
A
#
# COMPACT_ATOMS: atom_id res chain seq x y z
N MET A 1 -12.40 6.02 22.67
CA MET A 1 -12.48 4.57 22.92
C MET A 1 -12.21 3.86 21.60
N VAL A 2 -11.13 3.08 21.50
CA VAL A 2 -10.78 2.38 20.26
C VAL A 2 -11.74 1.20 20.09
N ASP A 3 -12.52 1.18 19.01
CA ASP A 3 -13.48 0.11 18.72
C ASP A 3 -12.72 -1.20 18.46
N ARG A 4 -13.03 -2.26 19.24
CA ARG A 4 -12.39 -3.58 19.15
C ARG A 4 -12.53 -4.18 17.74
N ARG A 5 -13.60 -3.84 17.01
CA ARG A 5 -13.81 -4.26 15.62
C ARG A 5 -12.82 -3.59 14.66
N GLY A 6 -12.51 -2.32 14.89
CA GLY A 6 -11.52 -1.57 14.10
C GLY A 6 -10.10 -2.11 14.31
N LEU A 7 -9.76 -2.47 15.56
CA LEU A 7 -8.48 -3.11 15.90
C LEU A 7 -8.31 -4.45 15.16
N ALA A 8 -9.31 -5.33 15.23
CA ALA A 8 -9.27 -6.62 14.55
C ALA A 8 -9.17 -6.47 13.02
N ALA A 9 -9.94 -5.56 12.42
CA ALA A 9 -9.88 -5.28 10.99
C ALA A 9 -8.49 -4.78 10.55
N THR A 10 -7.85 -3.93 11.36
CA THR A 10 -6.52 -3.39 11.07
C THR A 10 -5.44 -4.47 11.18
N MET A 11 -5.54 -5.37 12.17
CA MET A 11 -4.62 -6.50 12.31
C MET A 11 -4.74 -7.47 11.13
N LEU A 12 -5.97 -7.80 10.72
CA LEU A 12 -6.22 -8.63 9.54
C LEU A 12 -5.67 -7.98 8.26
N ALA A 13 -5.90 -6.68 8.08
CA ALA A 13 -5.34 -5.94 6.95
C ALA A 13 -3.80 -5.98 6.94
N GLY A 14 -3.16 -5.83 8.10
CA GLY A 14 -1.71 -5.93 8.25
C GLY A 14 -1.17 -7.32 7.87
N LEU A 15 -1.82 -8.39 8.32
CA LEU A 15 -1.45 -9.77 7.97
C LEU A 15 -1.60 -10.05 6.47
N LEU A 16 -2.73 -9.64 5.89
CA LEU A 16 -2.99 -9.77 4.46
C LEU A 16 -1.99 -8.96 3.62
N PHE A 17 -1.63 -7.76 4.09
CA PHE A 17 -0.65 -6.93 3.40
C PHE A 17 0.77 -7.54 3.45
N GLY A 18 1.22 -7.98 4.63
CA GLY A 18 2.54 -8.59 4.81
C GLY A 18 2.73 -9.88 4.02
N THR A 19 1.71 -10.75 3.99
CA THR A 19 1.73 -11.99 3.19
C THR A 19 1.68 -11.73 1.69
N SER A 20 1.19 -10.57 1.26
CA SER A 20 1.10 -10.27 -0.17
C SER A 20 2.46 -10.16 -0.86
N VAL A 21 3.51 -9.68 -0.17
CA VAL A 21 4.85 -9.48 -0.77
C VAL A 21 5.49 -10.81 -1.21
N PRO A 22 5.56 -11.86 -0.36
CA PRO A 22 6.01 -13.19 -0.78
C PRO A 22 5.13 -13.81 -1.88
N VAL A 23 3.81 -13.64 -1.78
CA VAL A 23 2.86 -14.21 -2.77
C VAL A 23 3.01 -13.55 -4.14
N ILE A 24 3.23 -12.22 -4.19
CA ILE A 24 3.52 -11.51 -5.44
C ILE A 24 4.79 -12.08 -6.05
N LYS A 25 5.86 -12.22 -5.27
CA LYS A 25 7.13 -12.79 -5.75
C LYS A 25 6.94 -14.19 -6.37
N LEU A 26 6.15 -15.06 -5.75
CA LEU A 26 5.80 -16.37 -6.30
C LEU A 26 4.95 -16.27 -7.57
N GLY A 27 4.03 -15.31 -7.66
CA GLY A 27 3.27 -15.05 -8.87
C GLY A 27 4.15 -14.53 -10.02
N LEU A 28 5.13 -13.69 -9.69
CA LEU A 28 6.09 -13.12 -10.63
C LEU A 28 7.07 -14.16 -11.19
N SER A 29 7.30 -15.29 -10.52
CA SER A 29 8.08 -16.40 -11.12
C SER A 29 7.32 -17.15 -12.22
N LEU A 30 6.00 -16.98 -12.29
CA LEU A 30 5.13 -17.67 -13.26
C LEU A 30 4.67 -16.75 -14.40
N VAL A 31 4.49 -15.45 -14.13
CA VAL A 31 3.89 -14.48 -15.05
C VAL A 31 4.71 -13.19 -15.08
N PRO A 32 4.89 -12.55 -16.25
CA PRO A 32 5.56 -11.25 -16.33
C PRO A 32 4.91 -10.19 -15.43
N PRO A 33 5.69 -9.25 -14.85
CA PRO A 33 5.18 -8.31 -13.86
C PRO A 33 4.05 -7.44 -14.35
N ASN A 34 4.16 -6.94 -15.58
CA ASN A 34 3.14 -6.05 -16.14
C ASN A 34 1.80 -6.78 -16.23
N THR A 35 1.80 -8.01 -16.74
CA THR A 35 0.60 -8.84 -16.83
C THR A 35 0.05 -9.18 -15.45
N PHE A 36 0.92 -9.50 -14.49
CA PHE A 36 0.52 -9.81 -13.12
C PHE A 36 -0.11 -8.61 -12.40
N VAL A 37 0.47 -7.40 -12.55
CA VAL A 37 -0.11 -6.14 -12.06
C VAL A 37 -1.47 -5.91 -12.71
N THR A 38 -1.57 -5.99 -14.03
CA THR A 38 -2.82 -5.75 -14.76
C THR A 38 -3.92 -6.70 -14.32
N LEU A 39 -3.63 -8.01 -14.25
CA LEU A 39 -4.59 -9.02 -13.80
C LEU A 39 -5.02 -8.77 -12.34
N ARG A 40 -4.08 -8.44 -11.46
CA ARG A 40 -4.36 -8.14 -10.05
C ARG A 40 -5.29 -6.94 -9.91
N PHE A 41 -5.00 -5.83 -10.59
CA PHE A 41 -5.83 -4.62 -10.53
C PHE A 41 -7.19 -4.82 -11.21
N LEU A 42 -7.24 -5.58 -12.31
CA LEU A 42 -8.48 -5.90 -13.00
C LEU A 42 -9.39 -6.78 -12.12
N PHE A 43 -8.82 -7.82 -11.50
CA PHE A 43 -9.56 -8.66 -10.57
C PHE A 43 -10.03 -7.88 -9.34
N ALA A 44 -9.15 -7.08 -8.73
CA ALA A 44 -9.49 -6.27 -7.57
C ALA A 44 -10.60 -5.26 -7.87
N SER A 45 -10.52 -4.55 -9.01
CA SER A 45 -11.55 -3.59 -9.41
C SER A 45 -12.89 -4.25 -9.70
N ALA A 46 -12.91 -5.39 -10.40
CA ALA A 46 -14.12 -6.16 -10.64
C ALA A 46 -14.75 -6.65 -9.33
N LEU A 47 -13.95 -7.17 -8.40
CA LEU A 47 -14.41 -7.65 -7.10
C LEU A 47 -15.00 -6.52 -6.26
N ILE A 48 -14.34 -5.35 -6.22
CA ILE A 48 -14.84 -4.18 -5.50
C ILE A 48 -16.18 -3.71 -6.07
N VAL A 49 -16.28 -3.60 -7.39
CA VAL A 49 -17.55 -3.21 -8.05
C VAL A 49 -18.63 -4.24 -7.75
N PHE A 50 -18.34 -5.53 -7.87
CA PHE A 50 -19.29 -6.61 -7.60
C PHE A 50 -19.80 -6.63 -6.16
N LEU A 51 -18.91 -6.43 -5.17
CA LEU A 51 -19.28 -6.44 -3.75
C LEU A 51 -19.98 -5.15 -3.29
N LEU A 52 -19.65 -4.00 -3.91
CA LEU A 52 -20.11 -2.69 -3.44
C LEU A 52 -21.23 -2.08 -4.30
N GLN A 53 -21.54 -2.64 -5.48
CA GLN A 53 -22.62 -2.14 -6.35
C GLN A 53 -23.98 -2.07 -5.62
N GLY A 54 -24.28 -3.03 -4.74
CA GLY A 54 -25.55 -3.09 -4.00
C GLY A 54 -25.61 -2.21 -2.75
N ARG A 55 -24.50 -1.59 -2.35
CA ARG A 55 -24.41 -0.76 -1.13
C ARG A 55 -24.42 0.74 -1.39
N GLY A 56 -24.44 1.17 -2.66
CA GLY A 56 -24.42 2.60 -3.03
C GLY A 56 -23.07 3.29 -2.76
N TRP A 57 -22.03 2.55 -2.43
CA TRP A 57 -20.70 3.08 -2.10
C TRP A 57 -19.87 3.43 -3.34
N VAL A 58 -20.28 2.94 -4.51
CA VAL A 58 -19.65 3.29 -5.79
C VAL A 58 -20.23 4.63 -6.27
N GLN A 59 -19.72 5.73 -5.72
CA GLN A 59 -20.09 7.06 -6.16
C GLN A 59 -19.45 7.34 -7.53
N ARG A 60 -20.28 7.35 -8.60
CA ARG A 60 -19.81 7.61 -9.96
C ARG A 60 -19.23 9.03 -10.13
N ASP A 61 -19.65 9.96 -9.27
CA ASP A 61 -19.18 11.36 -9.28
C ASP A 61 -17.69 11.49 -8.96
N LEU A 62 -17.13 10.54 -8.19
CA LEU A 62 -15.69 10.47 -7.91
C LEU A 62 -14.87 10.31 -9.20
N PHE A 63 -15.38 9.56 -10.19
CA PHE A 63 -14.69 9.39 -11.48
C PHE A 63 -14.66 10.67 -12.32
N ARG A 64 -15.46 11.68 -11.99
CA ARG A 64 -15.46 12.97 -12.68
C ARG A 64 -14.33 13.89 -12.21
N SER A 65 -13.77 13.62 -11.03
CA SER A 65 -12.68 14.41 -10.46
C SER A 65 -11.33 14.08 -11.12
N ARG A 66 -10.69 15.08 -11.73
CA ARG A 66 -9.33 14.92 -12.27
C ARG A 66 -8.31 14.50 -11.21
N LYS A 67 -8.52 14.89 -9.96
CA LYS A 67 -7.63 14.52 -8.83
C LYS A 67 -7.60 13.00 -8.61
N ILE A 68 -8.73 12.33 -8.78
CA ILE A 68 -8.83 10.88 -8.56
C ILE A 68 -8.09 10.11 -9.65
N TRP A 69 -8.19 10.57 -10.89
CA TRP A 69 -7.38 10.01 -11.98
C TRP A 69 -5.88 10.22 -11.75
N ILE A 70 -5.45 11.39 -11.27
CA ILE A 70 -4.04 11.64 -10.96
C ILE A 70 -3.54 10.73 -9.84
N ILE A 71 -4.29 10.63 -8.73
CA ILE A 71 -3.92 9.77 -7.60
C ILE A 71 -3.90 8.30 -8.03
N GLY A 72 -4.91 7.85 -8.78
CA GLY A 72 -4.97 6.49 -9.33
C GLY A 72 -3.80 6.18 -10.25
N PHE A 73 -3.43 7.11 -11.13
CA PHE A 73 -2.28 6.97 -12.02
C PHE A 73 -0.96 6.89 -11.25
N ILE A 74 -0.73 7.80 -10.30
CA ILE A 74 0.48 7.78 -9.45
C ILE A 74 0.57 6.45 -8.69
N ASN A 75 -0.56 5.96 -8.17
CA ASN A 75 -0.60 4.69 -7.45
C ASN A 75 -0.30 3.51 -8.36
N ALA A 76 -0.94 3.43 -9.53
CA ALA A 76 -0.70 2.37 -10.51
C ALA A 76 0.77 2.38 -10.99
N PHE A 77 1.31 3.55 -11.30
CA PHE A 77 2.71 3.73 -11.70
C PHE A 77 3.68 3.27 -10.60
N GLY A 78 3.41 3.63 -9.35
CA GLY A 78 4.18 3.18 -8.19
C GLY A 78 4.17 1.65 -8.02
N TYR A 79 3.02 0.99 -8.22
CA TYR A 79 2.93 -0.47 -8.15
C TYR A 79 3.66 -1.19 -9.30
N VAL A 80 3.62 -0.63 -10.52
CA VAL A 80 4.40 -1.17 -11.64
C VAL A 80 5.90 -1.14 -11.31
N LEU A 81 6.40 0.02 -10.86
CA LEU A 81 7.79 0.17 -10.41
C LEU A 81 8.14 -0.80 -9.27
N GLN A 82 7.24 -0.94 -8.29
CA GLN A 82 7.43 -1.87 -7.18
C GLN A 82 7.57 -3.32 -7.65
N PHE A 83 6.71 -3.79 -8.56
CA PHE A 83 6.74 -5.19 -9.01
C PHE A 83 7.95 -5.46 -9.90
N GLN A 84 8.37 -4.48 -10.70
CA GLN A 84 9.63 -4.54 -11.44
C GLN A 84 10.83 -4.59 -10.48
N GLY A 85 10.83 -3.78 -9.42
CA GLY A 85 11.84 -3.82 -8.36
C GLY A 85 11.89 -5.15 -7.61
N GLN A 86 10.74 -5.81 -7.42
CA GLN A 86 10.63 -7.12 -6.78
C GLN A 86 11.20 -8.27 -7.62
N LEU A 87 11.26 -8.14 -8.94
CA LEU A 87 11.95 -9.13 -9.79
C LEU A 87 13.46 -9.12 -9.55
N ILE A 88 14.06 -7.94 -9.50
CA ILE A 88 15.51 -7.76 -9.41
C ILE A 88 16.06 -7.87 -7.99
N THR A 89 15.19 -7.98 -6.99
CA THR A 89 15.54 -7.90 -5.56
C THR A 89 14.94 -9.08 -4.79
N SER A 90 15.58 -9.60 -3.74
CA SER A 90 15.02 -10.68 -2.90
C SER A 90 13.69 -10.27 -2.22
N SER A 91 12.84 -11.23 -1.86
CA SER A 91 11.56 -10.94 -1.17
C SER A 91 11.79 -10.15 0.13
N SER A 92 12.85 -10.49 0.87
CA SER A 92 13.25 -9.81 2.09
C SER A 92 13.67 -8.37 1.81
N ASN A 93 14.56 -8.13 0.84
CA ASN A 93 15.01 -6.78 0.51
C ASN A 93 13.87 -5.91 -0.03
N ALA A 94 12.94 -6.50 -0.81
CA ALA A 94 11.76 -5.78 -1.26
C ALA A 94 10.81 -5.43 -0.11
N ALA A 95 10.58 -6.34 0.84
CA ALA A 95 9.78 -6.06 2.03
C ALA A 95 10.42 -4.95 2.89
N LEU A 96 11.75 -4.93 3.02
CA LEU A 96 12.49 -3.87 3.71
C LEU A 96 12.31 -2.51 3.02
N ILE A 97 12.49 -2.44 1.70
CA ILE A 97 12.31 -1.21 0.91
C ILE A 97 10.85 -0.71 0.97
N ILE A 98 9.87 -1.61 0.96
CA ILE A 98 8.46 -1.23 1.10
C ILE A 98 8.19 -0.68 2.50
N SER A 99 8.81 -1.28 3.53
CA SER A 99 8.62 -0.85 4.92
C SER A 99 9.23 0.53 5.19
N THR A 100 10.33 0.92 4.52
CA THR A 100 10.86 2.28 4.63
C THR A 100 9.94 3.34 4.04
N ALA A 101 9.03 2.99 3.12
CA ALA A 101 8.00 3.92 2.64
C ALA A 101 7.05 4.38 3.78
N ALA A 102 6.79 3.54 4.78
CA ALA A 102 6.01 3.92 5.97
C ALA A 102 6.67 5.03 6.79
N LEU A 103 8.00 5.16 6.69
CA LEU A 103 8.80 6.20 7.33
C LEU A 103 8.84 7.48 6.49
N MET A 104 8.71 7.36 5.16
CA MET A 104 8.60 8.51 4.26
C MET A 104 7.29 9.28 4.46
N ILE A 105 6.18 8.60 4.79
CA ILE A 105 4.87 9.24 5.04
C ILE A 105 4.94 10.36 6.09
N PRO A 106 5.47 10.14 7.31
CA PRO A 106 5.60 11.18 8.31
C PRO A 106 6.58 12.28 7.92
N VAL A 107 7.67 11.97 7.21
CA VAL A 107 8.63 12.97 6.69
C VAL A 107 7.98 13.87 5.63
N LEU A 108 7.22 13.29 4.70
CA LEU A 108 6.45 14.04 3.71
C LEU A 108 5.32 14.84 4.37
N SER A 109 4.68 14.31 5.42
CA SER A 109 3.67 15.02 6.18
C SER A 109 4.23 16.25 6.89
N LEU A 110 5.46 16.19 7.40
CA LEU A 110 6.18 17.34 7.95
C LEU A 110 6.43 18.40 6.87
N ALA A 111 6.87 17.98 5.68
CA ALA A 111 7.21 18.88 4.59
C ALA A 111 5.99 19.53 3.92
N TYR A 112 4.87 18.80 3.76
CA TYR A 112 3.72 19.26 2.99
C TYR A 112 2.55 19.77 3.84
N VAL A 113 2.28 19.16 4.99
CA VAL A 113 1.06 19.42 5.78
C VAL A 113 1.30 20.43 6.91
N HIS A 114 2.56 20.78 7.20
CA HIS A 114 2.91 21.69 8.31
C HIS A 114 2.27 21.30 9.66
N GLU A 115 1.93 20.01 9.85
CA GLU A 115 1.48 19.53 11.15
C GLU A 115 2.66 19.58 12.14
N LYS A 116 2.45 20.22 13.30
CA LYS A 116 3.42 20.20 14.41
C LYS A 116 3.58 18.75 14.91
N MET A 117 4.59 18.03 14.41
CA MET A 117 4.93 16.72 14.97
C MET A 117 5.58 16.90 16.34
N GLY A 118 4.88 16.50 17.39
CA GLY A 118 5.49 16.35 18.71
C GLY A 118 6.57 15.27 18.71
N MET A 119 7.56 15.38 19.60
CA MET A 119 8.73 14.48 19.71
C MET A 119 8.39 12.98 19.74
N ARG A 120 7.18 12.62 20.19
CA ARG A 120 6.67 11.24 20.18
C ARG A 120 6.48 10.65 18.78
N LYS A 121 6.09 11.45 17.77
CA LYS A 121 5.99 10.98 16.37
C LYS A 121 7.39 10.71 15.81
N ILE A 122 8.35 11.59 16.10
CA ILE A 122 9.74 11.46 15.63
C ILE A 122 10.42 10.21 16.22
N THR A 123 10.28 9.98 17.53
CA THR A 123 10.84 8.77 18.15
C THR A 123 10.16 7.50 17.64
N GLY A 124 8.85 7.53 17.36
CA GLY A 124 8.15 6.42 16.71
C GLY A 124 8.66 6.10 15.30
N VAL A 125 8.98 7.13 14.49
CA VAL A 125 9.59 6.95 13.16
C VAL A 125 10.99 6.35 13.28
N LEU A 126 11.83 6.84 14.21
CA LEU A 126 13.17 6.32 14.43
C LEU A 126 13.16 4.87 14.93
N LEU A 127 12.27 4.55 15.88
CA LEU A 127 12.05 3.17 16.34
C LEU A 127 11.56 2.26 15.21
N GLY A 128 10.67 2.76 14.35
CA GLY A 128 10.25 2.04 13.15
C GLY A 128 11.42 1.78 12.19
N PHE A 129 12.29 2.77 12.00
CA PHE A 129 13.50 2.63 11.17
C PHE A 129 14.42 1.54 11.72
N ILE A 130 14.69 1.55 13.03
CA ILE A 130 15.51 0.54 13.71
C ILE A 130 14.87 -0.85 13.59
N GLY A 131 13.56 -0.96 13.80
CA GLY A 131 12.82 -2.21 13.68
C GLY A 131 12.88 -2.81 12.27
N ILE A 132 12.84 -1.96 11.24
CA ILE A 132 12.97 -2.40 9.84
C ILE A 132 14.40 -2.84 9.55
N THR A 133 15.43 -2.14 10.03
CA THR A 133 16.83 -2.56 9.79
C THR A 133 17.24 -3.86 10.47
N LEU A 134 16.49 -4.30 11.49
CA LEU A 134 16.72 -5.55 12.22
C LEU A 134 15.96 -6.76 11.63
N LEU A 135 15.14 -6.53 10.61
CA LEU A 135 14.25 -7.52 9.97
C LEU A 135 14.91 -8.16 8.75
#